data_AF-A0A8T0E705-F1
#
_entry.id   AF-A0A8T0E705-F1
#
_cell.length_a   1.000
_cell.length_b   1.000
_cell.length_c   1.000
_cell.angle_alpha   90.00
_cell.angle_beta   90.00
_cell.angle_gamma   90.00
#
_symmetry.space_group_name_H-M   'P 1'
#
loop_
_entity.id
_entity.type
_entity.pdbx_description
1 polymer ?
#
loop_
_entity_poly.entity_id
_entity_poly.type
_entity_poly.pdbx_seq_one_letter_code
_entity_poly.pdbx_strand_id
1 'polypeptide(L)'
;MAALACALPFRTVFAKQLGISATAVGVIFLAIPFFKILTNPLFGLLVDHFKKFRLTISVLMLIVAVTHVIMVFIPPLKTSEDLTIILKIFKVLLSVLTIIDLLPVYKLQIGEVKYSPNICKDIWSLLSKLDIAINIFIVFTIGVLSGLLWNYQFWFMEEIGASQVLLGLSQTFECVAAEVPCFLISGWVIRKIGYINCNSLTLFCFGLRYLCFAFMWDPWMTLPVGFFNGPCFGIFFAAMTMYGKTEAPPGTEATVQSLLAMSFEGVGAGMGSILGGIGFDKFGSRKTFLISAVNPWLGLLIDFLQGPCFGTFYTAMTSYAKKIAPEGTEATVQGLASGTFEGLGVATGSLLGGYGFRTFGGRKHYSGQELISFAFGVINSLIN
;
A
#
# COMPACT_ATOMS: atom_id res chain seq x y z
N MET A 1 4.93 15.18 11.61
CA MET A 1 3.85 14.76 10.68
C MET A 1 2.88 15.89 10.39
N ALA A 2 2.31 16.56 11.39
CA ALA A 2 1.31 17.62 11.17
C ALA A 2 1.83 18.78 10.28
N ALA A 3 3.10 19.16 10.40
CA ALA A 3 3.68 20.22 9.58
C ALA A 3 3.79 19.87 8.08
N LEU A 4 4.02 18.59 7.76
CA LEU A 4 4.07 18.09 6.38
C LEU A 4 2.65 18.05 5.75
N ALA A 5 1.63 17.73 6.55
CA ALA A 5 0.24 17.61 6.11
C ALA A 5 -0.36 18.94 5.61
N CYS A 6 0.14 20.08 6.09
CA CYS A 6 -0.31 21.39 5.63
C CYS A 6 0.16 21.74 4.21
N ALA A 7 1.32 21.24 3.80
CA ALA A 7 1.95 21.61 2.53
C ALA A 7 1.73 20.56 1.44
N LEU A 8 1.74 19.27 1.78
CA LEU A 8 1.73 18.18 0.80
C LEU A 8 0.51 18.21 -0.14
N PRO A 9 -0.75 18.35 0.36
CA PRO A 9 -1.93 18.26 -0.50
C PRO A 9 -2.06 19.44 -1.47
N PHE A 10 -1.56 20.61 -1.10
CA PHE A 10 -1.68 21.84 -1.90
C PHE A 10 -0.55 22.02 -2.93
N ARG A 11 0.51 21.20 -2.88
CA ARG A 11 1.64 21.31 -3.83
C ARG A 11 1.22 21.09 -5.27
N THR A 12 0.31 20.15 -5.51
CA THR A 12 -0.13 19.81 -6.87
C THR A 12 -1.06 20.90 -7.42
N VAL A 13 -1.93 21.44 -6.58
CA VAL A 13 -2.74 22.65 -6.88
C VAL A 13 -1.85 23.84 -7.21
N PHE A 14 -0.82 24.12 -6.40
CA PHE A 14 0.11 25.20 -6.67
C PHE A 14 0.88 25.01 -7.98
N ALA A 15 1.34 23.78 -8.25
CA ALA A 15 2.03 23.45 -9.51
C ALA A 15 1.12 23.69 -10.73
N LYS A 16 -0.16 23.33 -10.65
CA LYS A 16 -1.18 23.63 -11.66
C LYS A 16 -1.35 25.14 -11.87
N GLN A 17 -1.43 25.92 -10.81
CA GLN A 17 -1.55 27.39 -10.88
C GLN A 17 -0.33 28.04 -11.54
N LEU A 18 0.86 27.44 -11.42
CA LEU A 18 2.07 27.85 -12.13
C LEU A 18 2.09 27.41 -13.62
N GLY A 19 1.09 26.68 -14.09
CA GLY A 19 1.02 26.15 -15.46
C GLY A 19 1.88 24.91 -15.69
N ILE A 20 2.32 24.22 -14.65
CA ILE A 20 3.05 22.96 -14.77
C ILE A 20 2.06 21.84 -15.13
N SER A 21 2.39 20.99 -16.10
CA SER A 21 1.53 19.88 -16.51
C SER A 21 1.41 18.78 -15.45
N ALA A 22 0.30 18.05 -15.44
CA ALA A 22 0.06 16.99 -14.45
C ALA A 22 1.09 15.86 -14.59
N THR A 23 1.54 15.55 -15.82
CA THR A 23 2.60 14.56 -16.06
C THR A 23 3.93 15.00 -15.44
N ALA A 24 4.32 16.28 -15.60
CA ALA A 24 5.57 16.78 -15.02
C ALA A 24 5.53 16.72 -13.49
N VAL A 25 4.39 17.05 -12.90
CA VAL A 25 4.14 16.89 -11.46
C VAL A 25 4.27 15.42 -11.06
N GLY A 26 3.60 14.50 -11.74
CA GLY A 26 3.71 13.06 -11.48
C GLY A 26 5.14 12.51 -11.54
N VAL A 27 5.95 12.99 -12.49
CA VAL A 27 7.38 12.62 -12.60
C VAL A 27 8.21 13.17 -11.44
N ILE A 28 7.99 14.42 -11.02
CA ILE A 28 8.67 15.00 -9.85
C ILE A 28 8.33 14.19 -8.60
N PHE A 29 7.07 13.83 -8.42
CA PHE A 29 6.62 13.05 -7.26
C PHE A 29 7.10 11.61 -7.27
N LEU A 30 7.41 11.03 -8.43
CA LEU A 30 8.07 9.73 -8.55
C LEU A 30 9.50 9.74 -7.98
N ALA A 31 10.23 10.87 -8.07
CA ALA A 31 11.60 10.93 -7.57
C ALA A 31 11.69 10.64 -6.06
N ILE A 32 10.67 11.03 -5.29
CA ILE A 32 10.60 10.85 -3.84
C ILE A 32 10.65 9.36 -3.44
N PRO A 33 9.79 8.46 -3.97
CA PRO A 33 9.86 7.04 -3.67
C PRO A 33 11.15 6.39 -4.18
N PHE A 34 11.77 6.83 -5.28
CA PHE A 34 13.11 6.35 -5.67
C PHE A 34 14.17 6.68 -4.60
N PHE A 35 14.16 7.91 -4.08
CA PHE A 35 15.02 8.27 -2.96
C PHE A 35 14.72 7.42 -1.72
N LYS A 36 13.44 7.19 -1.38
CA LYS A 36 13.03 6.34 -0.24
C LYS A 36 13.53 4.89 -0.38
N ILE A 37 13.48 4.30 -1.57
CA ILE A 37 13.97 2.93 -1.83
C ILE A 37 15.46 2.81 -1.54
N LEU A 38 16.24 3.85 -1.82
CA LEU A 38 17.67 3.91 -1.49
C LEU A 38 17.92 4.21 -0.01
N THR A 39 17.16 5.14 0.58
CA THR A 39 17.39 5.57 1.96
C THR A 39 16.95 4.53 2.99
N ASN A 40 15.85 3.81 2.79
CA ASN A 40 15.33 2.87 3.79
C ASN A 40 16.31 1.72 4.14
N PRO A 41 16.95 1.04 3.17
CA PRO A 41 18.01 0.06 3.46
C PRO A 41 19.24 0.69 4.12
N LEU A 42 19.66 1.88 3.68
CA LEU A 42 20.79 2.61 4.29
C LEU A 42 20.51 2.98 5.75
N PHE A 43 19.27 3.37 6.07
CA PHE A 43 18.83 3.59 7.45
C PHE A 43 18.83 2.31 8.27
N GLY A 44 18.33 1.20 7.72
CA GLY A 44 18.42 -0.10 8.38
C GLY A 44 19.86 -0.45 8.75
N LEU A 45 20.80 -0.32 7.80
CA LEU A 45 22.22 -0.57 8.02
C LEU A 45 22.84 0.37 9.06
N LEU A 46 22.52 1.67 9.02
CA LEU A 46 22.99 2.65 10.01
C LEU A 46 22.49 2.30 11.42
N VAL A 47 21.21 1.98 11.55
CA VAL A 47 20.60 1.65 12.84
C VAL A 47 21.18 0.36 13.40
N ASP A 48 21.38 -0.66 12.57
CA ASP A 48 21.96 -1.94 12.95
C ASP A 48 23.45 -1.81 13.32
N HIS A 49 24.19 -0.91 12.65
CA HIS A 49 25.58 -0.62 12.99
C HIS A 49 25.72 0.06 14.35
N PHE A 50 24.88 1.07 14.64
CA PHE A 50 24.96 1.83 15.89
C PHE A 50 24.27 1.13 17.07
N LYS A 51 23.38 0.14 16.82
CA LYS A 51 22.56 -0.57 17.82
C LYS A 51 21.83 0.37 18.81
N LYS A 52 21.64 1.64 18.43
CA LYS A 52 21.08 2.72 19.24
C LYS A 52 19.88 3.33 18.51
N PHE A 53 18.86 2.52 18.25
CA PHE A 53 17.63 2.90 17.54
C PHE A 53 17.05 4.24 18.00
N ARG A 54 16.99 4.48 19.31
CA ARG A 54 16.48 5.76 19.88
C ARG A 54 17.29 6.96 19.39
N LEU A 55 18.62 6.87 19.47
CA LEU A 55 19.50 7.98 19.09
C LEU A 55 19.37 8.29 17.60
N THR A 56 19.32 7.27 16.75
CA THR A 56 19.18 7.45 15.30
C THR A 56 17.85 8.13 14.94
N ILE A 57 16.73 7.68 15.52
CA ILE A 57 15.41 8.28 15.29
C ILE A 57 15.38 9.73 15.82
N SER A 58 15.92 9.98 17.01
CA SER A 58 15.97 11.33 17.60
C SER A 58 16.81 12.29 16.76
N VAL A 59 17.97 11.86 16.24
CA VAL A 59 18.82 12.68 15.36
C VAL A 59 18.10 13.01 14.05
N LEU A 60 17.41 12.04 13.43
CA LEU A 60 16.69 12.29 12.19
C LEU A 60 15.52 13.26 12.36
N MET A 61 14.75 13.11 13.44
CA MET A 61 13.68 14.08 13.74
C MET A 61 14.24 15.47 14.05
N LEU A 62 15.39 15.56 14.71
CA LEU A 62 16.08 16.83 14.95
C LEU A 62 16.52 17.49 13.63
N ILE A 63 17.09 16.73 12.69
CA ILE A 63 17.46 17.23 11.36
C ILE A 63 16.22 17.77 10.63
N VAL A 64 15.10 17.05 10.68
CA VAL A 64 13.82 17.50 10.08
C VAL A 64 13.32 18.79 10.73
N ALA A 65 13.37 18.88 12.07
CA ALA A 65 12.96 20.07 12.82
C ALA A 65 13.84 21.28 12.47
N VAL A 66 15.16 21.10 12.43
CA VAL A 66 16.12 22.16 12.05
C VAL A 66 15.85 22.65 10.63
N THR A 67 15.59 21.74 9.69
CA THR A 67 15.28 22.09 8.30
C THR A 67 14.02 22.96 8.20
N HIS A 68 12.98 22.67 9.00
CA HIS A 68 11.75 23.47 9.04
C HIS A 68 11.97 24.84 9.70
N VAL A 69 12.80 24.91 10.75
CA VAL A 69 13.17 26.18 11.40
C VAL A 69 13.96 27.07 10.44
N ILE A 70 14.86 26.51 9.62
CA ILE A 70 15.60 27.26 8.60
C ILE A 70 14.65 27.89 7.56
N MET A 71 13.54 27.21 7.19
CA MET A 71 12.53 27.79 6.29
C MET A 71 11.81 29.03 6.84
N VAL A 72 11.80 29.23 8.16
CA VAL A 72 11.23 30.44 8.79
C VAL A 72 12.00 31.69 8.37
N PHE A 73 13.32 31.57 8.23
CA PHE A 73 14.22 32.68 7.92
C PHE A 73 14.30 33.02 6.43
N ILE A 74 13.70 32.22 5.56
CA ILE A 74 13.63 32.53 4.12
C ILE A 74 12.64 33.68 3.92
N PRO A 75 13.09 34.86 3.45
CA PRO A 75 12.24 36.03 3.28
C PRO A 75 11.17 35.77 2.20
N PRO A 76 9.92 36.23 2.43
CA PRO A 76 8.85 36.07 1.44
C PRO A 76 9.14 36.90 0.19
N LEU A 77 8.86 36.34 -0.98
CA LEU A 77 8.91 37.08 -2.25
C LEU A 77 7.73 38.07 -2.27
N LYS A 78 8.03 39.37 -2.46
CA LYS A 78 7.12 40.53 -2.53
C LYS A 78 5.63 40.20 -2.31
N THR A 79 5.17 40.36 -1.07
CA THR A 79 3.79 40.13 -0.66
C THR A 79 3.35 41.20 0.33
N SER A 80 2.04 41.41 0.51
CA SER A 80 1.50 42.41 1.45
C SER A 80 1.94 42.15 2.90
N GLU A 81 2.00 43.19 3.73
CA GLU A 81 2.42 43.07 5.14
C GLU A 81 1.54 42.10 5.94
N ASP A 82 0.22 42.14 5.74
CA ASP A 82 -0.73 41.23 6.41
C ASP A 82 -0.47 39.76 6.06
N LEU A 83 -0.22 39.48 4.78
CA LEU A 83 0.08 38.11 4.33
C LEU A 83 1.43 37.65 4.86
N THR A 84 2.39 38.56 5.00
CA THR A 84 3.70 38.27 5.61
C THR A 84 3.58 37.88 7.08
N ILE A 85 2.69 38.55 7.84
CA ILE A 85 2.41 38.21 9.25
C ILE A 85 1.73 36.85 9.36
N ILE A 86 0.70 36.59 8.54
CA ILE A 86 -0.02 35.31 8.51
C ILE A 86 0.96 34.16 8.18
N LEU A 87 1.82 34.34 7.17
CA LEU A 87 2.83 33.35 6.80
C LEU A 87 3.84 33.10 7.93
N LYS A 88 4.27 34.13 8.67
CA LYS A 88 5.15 33.97 9.83
C LYS A 88 4.47 33.16 10.95
N ILE A 89 3.24 33.50 11.31
CA ILE A 89 2.46 32.78 12.33
C ILE A 89 2.28 31.31 11.94
N PHE A 90 1.95 31.06 10.67
CA PHE A 90 1.80 29.71 10.14
C PHE A 90 3.10 28.91 10.23
N LYS A 91 4.24 29.47 9.80
CA LYS A 91 5.55 28.81 9.90
C LYS A 91 5.97 28.51 11.35
N VAL A 92 5.66 29.41 12.29
CA VAL A 92 5.91 29.22 13.73
C VAL A 92 5.05 28.07 14.27
N LEU A 93 3.76 28.03 13.94
CA LEU A 93 2.86 26.94 14.33
C LEU A 93 3.38 25.58 13.84
N LEU A 94 3.82 25.47 12.58
CA LEU A 94 4.43 24.25 12.02
C LEU A 94 5.67 23.80 12.79
N SER A 95 6.50 24.75 13.22
CA SER A 95 7.71 24.48 14.01
C SER A 95 7.36 23.93 15.40
N VAL A 96 6.36 24.53 16.06
CA VAL A 96 5.87 24.06 17.37
C VAL A 96 5.29 22.65 17.28
N LEU A 97 4.47 22.37 16.25
CA LEU A 97 3.90 21.03 16.03
C LEU A 97 4.99 19.96 15.83
N THR A 98 6.08 20.31 15.14
CA THR A 98 7.21 19.39 14.92
C THR A 98 7.99 19.10 16.21
N ILE A 99 8.06 20.06 17.15
CA ILE A 99 8.67 19.85 18.47
C ILE A 99 7.79 18.95 19.34
N ILE A 100 6.46 19.10 19.27
CA ILE A 100 5.51 18.22 19.98
C ILE A 100 5.66 16.76 19.51
N ASP A 101 5.91 16.54 18.22
CA ASP A 101 6.16 15.21 17.65
C ASP A 101 7.40 14.49 18.26
N LEU A 102 8.30 15.20 18.96
CA LEU A 102 9.46 14.61 19.66
C LEU A 102 9.09 13.97 21.01
N LEU A 103 7.97 14.37 21.63
CA LEU A 103 7.58 13.91 22.96
C LEU A 103 7.32 12.39 23.04
N PRO A 104 6.66 11.74 22.06
CA PRO A 104 6.45 10.29 22.08
C PRO A 104 7.75 9.49 21.95
N VAL A 105 8.74 10.01 21.21
CA VAL A 105 10.04 9.35 20.98
C VAL A 105 10.84 9.24 22.27
N TYR A 106 10.74 10.24 23.15
CA TYR A 106 11.39 10.20 24.45
C TYR A 106 10.88 9.07 25.34
N LYS A 107 9.59 8.71 25.20
CA LYS A 107 8.95 7.63 25.97
C LYS A 107 9.07 6.24 25.33
N LEU A 108 9.70 6.14 24.15
CA LEU A 108 9.70 4.90 23.37
C LEU A 108 10.56 3.83 24.05
N GLN A 109 9.97 2.78 24.62
CA GLN A 109 10.69 1.60 25.12
C GLN A 109 10.97 0.62 23.98
N ILE A 110 12.25 0.42 23.66
CA ILE A 110 12.67 -0.50 22.61
C ILE A 110 13.02 -1.82 23.27
N GLY A 111 12.24 -2.87 22.98
CA GLY A 111 12.57 -4.24 23.39
C GLY A 111 13.73 -4.81 22.59
N GLU A 112 14.33 -5.90 23.06
CA GLU A 112 15.38 -6.61 22.33
C GLU A 112 14.84 -7.14 21.00
N VAL A 113 15.44 -6.69 19.89
CA VAL A 113 15.10 -7.14 18.54
C VAL A 113 15.90 -8.42 18.25
N LYS A 114 15.20 -9.54 18.00
CA LYS A 114 15.83 -10.78 17.53
C LYS A 114 16.04 -10.69 16.02
N TYR A 115 17.27 -10.90 15.56
CA TYR A 115 17.64 -10.84 14.14
C TYR A 115 17.82 -12.26 13.58
N SER A 116 17.32 -12.51 12.37
CA SER A 116 17.69 -13.72 11.62
C SER A 116 19.14 -13.58 11.11
N PRO A 117 19.98 -14.63 11.22
CA PRO A 117 21.32 -14.63 10.65
C PRO A 117 21.34 -14.68 9.11
N ASN A 118 20.24 -15.03 8.44
CA ASN A 118 20.17 -15.23 6.98
C ASN A 118 19.00 -14.50 6.29
N ILE A 119 18.83 -13.21 6.61
CA ILE A 119 17.71 -12.35 6.14
C ILE A 119 17.43 -12.49 4.62
N CYS A 120 18.46 -12.42 3.77
CA CYS A 120 18.26 -12.48 2.31
C CYS A 120 17.66 -13.81 1.83
N LYS A 121 18.09 -14.93 2.42
CA LYS A 121 17.58 -16.26 2.06
C LYS A 121 16.14 -16.44 2.52
N ASP A 122 15.83 -15.95 3.71
CA ASP A 122 14.50 -16.02 4.30
C ASP A 122 13.49 -15.18 3.51
N ILE A 123 13.88 -13.98 3.07
CA ILE A 123 13.05 -13.12 2.20
C ILE A 123 12.89 -13.74 0.82
N TRP A 124 13.94 -14.30 0.23
CA TRP A 124 13.83 -14.94 -1.08
C TRP A 124 12.91 -16.16 -1.03
N SER A 125 13.00 -16.96 0.03
CA SER A 125 12.09 -18.08 0.29
C SER A 125 10.65 -17.61 0.49
N LEU A 126 10.44 -16.45 1.10
CA LEU A 126 9.14 -15.83 1.28
C LEU A 126 8.54 -15.41 -0.08
N LEU A 127 9.30 -14.67 -0.88
CA LEU A 127 8.89 -14.18 -2.20
C LEU A 127 8.64 -15.31 -3.20
N SER A 128 9.25 -16.48 -2.98
CA SER A 128 9.02 -17.67 -3.79
C SER A 128 7.63 -18.29 -3.55
N LYS A 129 6.93 -17.92 -2.47
CA LYS A 129 5.54 -18.35 -2.23
C LYS A 129 4.59 -17.48 -3.05
N LEU A 130 3.84 -18.14 -3.94
CA LEU A 130 2.92 -17.47 -4.87
C LEU A 130 1.90 -16.58 -4.13
N ASP A 131 1.38 -17.02 -2.99
CA ASP A 131 0.38 -16.26 -2.23
C ASP A 131 0.92 -14.93 -1.70
N ILE A 132 2.18 -14.92 -1.28
CA ILE A 132 2.85 -13.72 -0.78
C ILE A 132 3.17 -12.78 -1.94
N ALA A 133 3.65 -13.32 -3.06
CA ALA A 133 3.88 -12.53 -4.27
C ALA A 133 2.60 -11.85 -4.78
N ILE A 134 1.47 -12.57 -4.78
CA ILE A 134 0.16 -12.01 -5.16
C ILE A 134 -0.27 -10.93 -4.17
N ASN A 135 -0.14 -11.17 -2.86
CA ASN A 135 -0.53 -10.15 -1.88
C ASN A 135 0.34 -8.89 -1.98
N ILE A 136 1.65 -9.03 -2.20
CA ILE A 136 2.54 -7.90 -2.48
C ILE A 136 2.09 -7.15 -3.74
N PHE A 137 1.66 -7.86 -4.80
CA PHE A 137 1.14 -7.24 -6.01
C PHE A 137 -0.20 -6.50 -5.78
N ILE A 138 -1.08 -7.04 -4.92
CA ILE A 138 -2.32 -6.36 -4.50
C ILE A 138 -1.99 -5.09 -3.73
N VAL A 139 -1.08 -5.16 -2.75
CA VAL A 139 -0.60 -4.01 -1.97
C VAL A 139 0.04 -2.95 -2.88
N PHE A 140 0.81 -3.37 -3.89
CA PHE A 140 1.34 -2.49 -4.93
C PHE A 140 0.22 -1.81 -5.73
N THR A 141 -0.81 -2.56 -6.14
CA THR A 141 -1.96 -2.01 -6.87
C THR A 141 -2.73 -0.99 -6.03
N ILE A 142 -2.96 -1.28 -4.75
CA ILE A 142 -3.54 -0.33 -3.80
C ILE A 142 -2.64 0.92 -3.67
N GLY A 143 -1.32 0.75 -3.70
CA GLY A 143 -0.35 1.85 -3.76
C GLY A 143 -0.54 2.73 -5.00
N VAL A 144 -0.67 2.14 -6.19
CA VAL A 144 -0.94 2.87 -7.44
C VAL A 144 -2.22 3.70 -7.34
N LEU A 145 -3.28 3.11 -6.77
CA LEU A 145 -4.55 3.79 -6.57
C LEU A 145 -4.43 4.93 -5.54
N SER A 146 -3.72 4.72 -4.43
CA SER A 146 -3.50 5.79 -3.44
C SER A 146 -2.66 6.93 -4.00
N GLY A 147 -1.60 6.63 -4.74
CA GLY A 147 -0.71 7.65 -5.31
C GLY A 147 -1.40 8.60 -6.28
N LEU A 148 -2.34 8.08 -7.08
CA LEU A 148 -3.16 8.93 -7.96
C LEU A 148 -4.05 9.87 -7.15
N LEU A 149 -4.79 9.35 -6.16
CA LEU A 149 -5.66 10.18 -5.30
C LEU A 149 -4.88 11.23 -4.52
N TRP A 150 -3.78 10.86 -3.88
CA TRP A 150 -2.96 11.77 -3.06
C TRP A 150 -2.44 12.98 -3.84
N ASN A 151 -2.16 12.83 -5.15
CA ASN A 151 -1.65 13.91 -5.97
C ASN A 151 -2.75 14.69 -6.69
N TYR A 152 -3.78 14.01 -7.21
CA TYR A 152 -4.71 14.62 -8.16
C TYR A 152 -6.12 14.86 -7.61
N GLN A 153 -6.43 14.43 -6.38
CA GLN A 153 -7.73 14.73 -5.76
C GLN A 153 -7.97 16.23 -5.65
N PHE A 154 -7.03 16.96 -5.04
CA PHE A 154 -7.15 18.41 -4.85
C PHE A 154 -7.12 19.16 -6.18
N TRP A 155 -6.31 18.68 -7.12
CA TRP A 155 -6.24 19.20 -8.49
C TRP A 155 -7.61 19.18 -9.16
N PHE A 156 -8.29 18.04 -9.11
CA PHE A 156 -9.63 17.87 -9.65
C PHE A 156 -10.68 18.71 -8.93
N MET A 157 -10.64 18.72 -7.60
CA MET A 157 -11.57 19.52 -6.81
C MET A 157 -11.49 21.01 -7.17
N GLU A 158 -10.29 21.54 -7.38
CA GLU A 158 -10.12 22.92 -7.85
C GLU A 158 -10.66 23.11 -9.28
N GLU A 159 -10.52 22.12 -10.18
CA GLU A 159 -11.13 22.21 -11.54
C GLU A 159 -12.66 22.32 -11.51
N ILE A 160 -13.32 21.65 -10.57
CA ILE A 160 -14.77 21.72 -10.40
C ILE A 160 -15.23 22.93 -9.55
N GLY A 161 -14.31 23.83 -9.19
CA GLY A 161 -14.62 25.09 -8.49
C GLY A 161 -14.59 25.01 -6.97
N ALA A 162 -13.96 24.00 -6.37
CA ALA A 162 -13.79 23.93 -4.92
C ALA A 162 -12.93 25.10 -4.39
N SER A 163 -13.33 25.67 -3.25
CA SER A 163 -12.48 26.63 -2.54
C SER A 163 -11.32 25.91 -1.84
N GLN A 164 -10.20 26.60 -1.62
CA GLN A 164 -9.03 26.06 -0.92
C GLN A 164 -9.37 25.59 0.52
N VAL A 165 -10.35 26.25 1.16
CA VAL A 165 -10.88 25.85 2.47
C VAL A 165 -11.61 24.51 2.38
N LEU A 166 -12.38 24.29 1.32
CA LEU A 166 -13.08 23.02 1.12
C LEU A 166 -12.10 21.86 0.86
N LEU A 167 -10.98 22.11 0.18
CA LEU A 167 -9.90 21.12 0.04
C LEU A 167 -9.31 20.71 1.40
N GLY A 168 -8.98 21.70 2.24
CA GLY A 168 -8.49 21.43 3.60
C GLY A 168 -9.53 20.70 4.47
N LEU A 169 -10.81 21.09 4.34
CA LEU A 169 -11.90 20.47 5.06
C LEU A 169 -12.13 19.02 4.63
N SER A 170 -12.02 18.70 3.33
CA SER A 170 -12.18 17.33 2.84
C SER A 170 -11.09 16.41 3.41
N GLN A 171 -9.83 16.85 3.40
CA GLN A 171 -8.73 16.09 4.00
C GLN A 171 -8.92 15.91 5.52
N THR A 172 -9.37 16.97 6.20
CA THR A 172 -9.65 16.89 7.64
C THR A 172 -10.74 15.88 7.93
N PHE A 173 -11.80 15.87 7.14
CA PHE A 173 -12.88 14.91 7.25
C PHE A 173 -12.40 13.47 7.00
N GLU A 174 -11.63 13.26 5.93
CA GLU A 174 -11.04 11.96 5.61
C GLU A 174 -10.17 11.40 6.75
N CYS A 175 -9.32 12.23 7.36
CA CYS A 175 -8.47 11.79 8.47
C CYS A 175 -9.27 11.58 9.77
N VAL A 176 -10.09 12.56 10.17
CA VAL A 176 -10.73 12.54 11.50
C VAL A 176 -12.00 11.70 11.52
N ALA A 177 -12.86 11.84 10.51
CA ALA A 177 -14.17 11.18 10.49
C ALA A 177 -14.13 9.79 9.85
N ALA A 178 -13.18 9.52 8.95
CA ALA A 178 -13.09 8.22 8.27
C ALA A 178 -11.91 7.36 8.77
N GLU A 179 -10.67 7.86 8.69
CA GLU A 179 -9.47 7.07 9.04
C GLU A 179 -9.40 6.72 10.53
N VAL A 180 -9.51 7.70 11.44
CA VAL A 180 -9.35 7.47 12.88
C VAL A 180 -10.35 6.43 13.40
N PRO A 181 -11.67 6.50 13.12
CA PRO A 181 -12.61 5.46 13.50
C PRO A 181 -12.26 4.10 12.90
N CYS A 182 -11.85 4.06 11.63
CA CYS A 182 -11.45 2.82 10.96
C CYS A 182 -10.21 2.17 11.60
N PHE A 183 -9.24 2.97 12.05
CA PHE A 183 -8.10 2.47 12.82
C PHE A 183 -8.55 1.86 14.16
N LEU A 184 -9.47 2.50 14.87
CA LEU A 184 -9.98 1.99 16.16
C LEU A 184 -10.70 0.65 16.01
N ILE A 185 -11.50 0.48 14.95
CA ILE A 185 -12.24 -0.76 14.69
C ILE A 185 -11.45 -1.80 13.90
N SER A 186 -10.28 -1.45 13.35
CA SER A 186 -9.50 -2.29 12.44
C SER A 186 -9.22 -3.68 13.02
N GLY A 187 -8.84 -3.78 14.30
CA GLY A 187 -8.59 -5.06 14.96
C GLY A 187 -9.85 -5.94 15.10
N TRP A 188 -11.05 -5.34 15.22
CA TRP A 188 -12.30 -6.09 15.17
C TRP A 188 -12.60 -6.57 13.74
N VAL A 189 -12.42 -5.70 12.74
CA VAL A 189 -12.64 -6.05 11.34
C VAL A 189 -11.70 -7.17 10.90
N ILE A 190 -10.40 -7.03 11.13
CA ILE A 190 -9.37 -8.01 10.75
C ILE A 190 -9.66 -9.38 11.40
N ARG A 191 -10.11 -9.42 12.67
CA ARG A 191 -10.49 -10.68 13.32
C ARG A 191 -11.73 -11.32 12.70
N LYS A 192 -12.66 -10.51 12.18
CA LYS A 192 -13.93 -10.98 11.65
C LYS A 192 -13.84 -11.45 10.21
N ILE A 193 -13.13 -10.71 9.35
CA ILE A 193 -13.04 -11.00 7.92
C ILE A 193 -11.66 -11.50 7.49
N GLY A 194 -10.62 -11.37 8.32
CA GLY A 194 -9.24 -11.72 7.95
C GLY A 194 -8.52 -10.59 7.22
N TYR A 195 -7.18 -10.55 7.32
CA TYR A 195 -6.36 -9.50 6.72
C TYR A 195 -6.33 -9.54 5.18
N ILE A 196 -6.49 -10.71 4.56
CA ILE A 196 -6.56 -10.84 3.09
C ILE A 196 -7.84 -10.20 2.57
N ASN A 197 -9.00 -10.53 3.16
CA ASN A 197 -10.28 -9.96 2.75
C ASN A 197 -10.38 -8.45 3.06
N CYS A 198 -9.58 -7.91 3.99
CA CYS A 198 -9.44 -6.47 4.17
C CYS A 198 -8.85 -5.78 2.93
N ASN A 199 -7.97 -6.44 2.18
CA ASN A 199 -7.45 -5.92 0.91
C ASN A 199 -8.54 -5.90 -0.16
N SER A 200 -9.37 -6.93 -0.24
CA SER A 200 -10.51 -6.97 -1.17
C SER A 200 -11.52 -5.87 -0.85
N LEU A 201 -11.85 -5.67 0.44
CA LEU A 201 -12.68 -4.56 0.90
C LEU A 201 -12.10 -3.20 0.49
N THR A 202 -10.77 -3.05 0.60
CA THR A 202 -10.06 -1.84 0.21
C THR A 202 -10.20 -1.55 -1.28
N LEU A 203 -9.97 -2.56 -2.13
CA LEU A 203 -10.12 -2.44 -3.58
C LEU A 203 -11.57 -2.09 -3.97
N PHE A 204 -12.56 -2.72 -3.31
CA PHE A 204 -13.97 -2.41 -3.50
C PHE A 204 -14.27 -0.92 -3.19
N CYS A 205 -13.80 -0.43 -2.04
CA CYS A 205 -13.99 0.96 -1.63
C CYS A 205 -13.27 1.94 -2.56
N PHE A 206 -12.08 1.61 -3.07
CA PHE A 206 -11.39 2.42 -4.08
C PHE A 206 -12.20 2.51 -5.37
N GLY A 207 -12.73 1.39 -5.87
CA GLY A 207 -13.57 1.36 -7.06
C GLY A 207 -14.80 2.27 -6.93
N LEU A 208 -15.51 2.19 -5.82
CA LEU A 208 -16.64 3.09 -5.53
C LEU A 208 -16.21 4.55 -5.43
N ARG A 209 -15.13 4.82 -4.69
CA ARG A 209 -14.60 6.19 -4.52
C ARG A 209 -14.26 6.82 -5.87
N TYR A 210 -13.60 6.09 -6.75
CA TYR A 210 -13.25 6.56 -8.10
C TYR A 210 -14.46 6.81 -8.99
N LEU A 211 -15.48 5.95 -8.93
CA LEU A 211 -16.75 6.19 -9.60
C LEU A 211 -17.43 7.46 -9.07
N CYS A 212 -17.47 7.66 -7.75
CA CYS A 212 -18.02 8.86 -7.16
C CYS A 212 -17.28 10.13 -7.64
N PHE A 213 -15.95 10.12 -7.71
CA PHE A 213 -15.18 11.25 -8.25
C PHE A 213 -15.45 11.51 -9.74
N ALA A 214 -15.58 10.46 -10.55
CA ALA A 214 -15.87 10.61 -11.99
C ALA A 214 -17.20 11.34 -12.23
N PHE A 215 -18.22 11.04 -11.43
CA PHE A 215 -19.56 11.64 -11.47
C PHE A 215 -19.76 12.81 -10.50
N MET A 216 -18.68 13.36 -9.92
CA MET A 216 -18.79 14.47 -8.98
C MET A 216 -18.96 15.81 -9.72
N TRP A 217 -20.13 16.44 -9.60
CA TRP A 217 -20.37 17.79 -10.13
C TRP A 217 -20.31 18.87 -9.05
N ASP A 218 -20.81 18.57 -7.86
CA ASP A 218 -20.76 19.45 -6.71
C ASP A 218 -19.52 19.13 -5.83
N PRO A 219 -18.62 20.11 -5.61
CA PRO A 219 -17.43 19.92 -4.76
C PRO A 219 -17.73 19.43 -3.34
N TRP A 220 -18.87 19.78 -2.76
CA TRP A 220 -19.23 19.39 -1.39
C TRP A 220 -19.47 17.88 -1.24
N MET A 221 -19.76 17.17 -2.34
CA MET A 221 -19.85 15.72 -2.36
C MET A 221 -18.54 15.02 -1.99
N THR A 222 -17.41 15.73 -1.97
CA THR A 222 -16.14 15.20 -1.46
C THR A 222 -16.24 14.70 -0.01
N LEU A 223 -17.10 15.29 0.83
CA LEU A 223 -17.22 14.92 2.24
C LEU A 223 -17.84 13.53 2.41
N PRO A 224 -19.05 13.24 1.87
CA PRO A 224 -19.60 11.89 1.95
C PRO A 224 -18.72 10.86 1.23
N VAL A 225 -18.09 11.23 0.10
CA VAL A 225 -17.14 10.34 -0.60
C VAL A 225 -15.90 10.07 0.26
N GLY A 226 -15.49 11.02 1.11
CA GLY A 226 -14.39 10.89 2.04
C GLY A 226 -14.54 9.74 3.05
N PHE A 227 -15.74 9.24 3.32
CA PHE A 227 -15.92 8.05 4.17
C PHE A 227 -15.25 6.79 3.61
N PHE A 228 -15.18 6.67 2.29
CA PHE A 228 -14.46 5.55 1.65
C PHE A 228 -12.96 5.57 1.97
N ASN A 229 -12.40 6.72 2.38
CA ASN A 229 -11.00 6.80 2.82
C ASN A 229 -10.68 5.92 4.02
N GLY A 230 -11.65 5.75 4.93
CA GLY A 230 -11.46 5.00 6.16
C GLY A 230 -11.04 3.54 5.90
N PRO A 231 -11.83 2.76 5.13
CA PRO A 231 -11.42 1.43 4.71
C PRO A 231 -10.18 1.44 3.81
N CYS A 232 -10.10 2.38 2.85
CA CYS A 232 -9.00 2.49 1.90
C CYS A 232 -7.63 2.67 2.55
N PHE A 233 -7.57 3.34 3.70
CA PHE A 233 -6.33 3.63 4.40
C PHE A 233 -6.28 3.02 5.80
N GLY A 234 -7.23 3.33 6.68
CA GLY A 234 -7.21 2.89 8.08
C GLY A 234 -7.26 1.37 8.26
N ILE A 235 -8.23 0.70 7.63
CA ILE A 235 -8.34 -0.77 7.72
C ILE A 235 -7.21 -1.43 6.94
N PHE A 236 -6.95 -0.97 5.72
CA PHE A 236 -5.87 -1.46 4.87
C PHE A 236 -4.50 -1.42 5.55
N PHE A 237 -4.11 -0.26 6.10
CA PHE A 237 -2.79 -0.07 6.72
C PHE A 237 -2.59 -1.00 7.92
N ALA A 238 -3.63 -1.16 8.74
CA ALA A 238 -3.63 -2.10 9.85
C ALA A 238 -3.51 -3.57 9.37
N ALA A 239 -4.27 -3.94 8.32
CA ALA A 239 -4.24 -5.29 7.75
C ALA A 239 -2.87 -5.61 7.11
N MET A 240 -2.30 -4.69 6.34
CA MET A 240 -0.96 -4.80 5.74
C MET A 240 0.12 -4.99 6.82
N THR A 241 0.06 -4.21 7.91
CA THR A 241 1.03 -4.30 9.01
C THR A 241 0.91 -5.65 9.75
N MET A 242 -0.33 -6.12 9.96
CA MET A 242 -0.60 -7.42 10.58
C MET A 242 -0.13 -8.57 9.70
N TYR A 243 -0.38 -8.50 8.39
CA TYR A 243 0.10 -9.46 7.40
C TYR A 243 1.63 -9.59 7.46
N GLY A 244 2.33 -8.45 7.36
CA GLY A 244 3.79 -8.43 7.40
C GLY A 244 4.39 -8.93 8.71
N LYS A 245 3.64 -8.88 9.82
CA LYS A 245 4.07 -9.47 11.09
C LYS A 245 3.81 -10.98 11.16
N THR A 246 2.68 -11.43 10.65
CA THR A 246 2.20 -12.82 10.82
C THR A 246 2.87 -13.78 9.85
N GLU A 247 3.09 -13.34 8.61
CA GLU A 247 3.70 -14.17 7.56
C GLU A 247 5.24 -14.10 7.56
N ALA A 248 5.82 -13.17 8.32
CA ALA A 248 7.27 -13.01 8.36
C ALA A 248 7.96 -14.17 9.10
N PRO A 249 9.04 -14.74 8.53
CA PRO A 249 9.94 -15.64 9.23
C PRO A 249 10.44 -15.00 10.53
N PRO A 250 10.64 -15.77 11.61
CA PRO A 250 11.10 -15.24 12.88
C PRO A 250 12.35 -14.37 12.73
N GLY A 251 12.28 -13.12 13.20
CA GLY A 251 13.38 -12.16 13.09
C GLY A 251 13.50 -11.43 11.75
N THR A 252 12.51 -11.54 10.86
CA THR A 252 12.42 -10.77 9.59
C THR A 252 11.20 -9.84 9.50
N GLU A 253 10.39 -9.76 10.56
CA GLU A 253 9.13 -8.98 10.65
C GLU A 253 9.27 -7.54 10.12
N ALA A 254 10.26 -6.80 10.62
CA ALA A 254 10.54 -5.42 10.20
C ALA A 254 10.92 -5.33 8.70
N THR A 255 11.56 -6.37 8.16
CA THR A 255 11.97 -6.40 6.76
C THR A 255 10.79 -6.69 5.84
N VAL A 256 9.91 -7.63 6.22
CA VAL A 256 8.68 -7.90 5.47
C VAL A 256 7.72 -6.71 5.52
N GLN A 257 7.56 -6.06 6.68
CA GLN A 257 6.78 -4.84 6.80
C GLN A 257 7.35 -3.69 5.94
N SER A 258 8.68 -3.53 5.91
CA SER A 258 9.28 -2.50 5.06
C SER A 258 9.16 -2.81 3.57
N LEU A 259 9.20 -4.09 3.16
CA LEU A 259 8.93 -4.53 1.80
C LEU A 259 7.49 -4.21 1.36
N LEU A 260 6.51 -4.49 2.22
CA LEU A 260 5.10 -4.16 1.96
C LEU A 260 4.89 -2.64 1.90
N ALA A 261 5.46 -1.89 2.83
CA ALA A 261 5.40 -0.43 2.83
C ALA A 261 6.08 0.18 1.58
N MET A 262 7.20 -0.40 1.12
CA MET A 262 7.86 0.00 -0.12
C MET A 262 7.02 -0.32 -1.35
N SER A 263 6.28 -1.43 -1.33
CA SER A 263 5.37 -1.79 -2.41
C SER A 263 4.19 -0.82 -2.48
N PHE A 264 3.63 -0.44 -1.32
CA PHE A 264 2.52 0.49 -1.18
C PHE A 264 2.91 1.96 -1.42
N GLU A 265 3.62 2.60 -0.48
CA GLU A 265 3.95 4.03 -0.52
C GLU A 265 5.18 4.36 -1.36
N GLY A 266 6.01 3.36 -1.64
CA GLY A 266 7.19 3.51 -2.48
C GLY A 266 6.82 3.42 -3.96
N VAL A 267 7.05 2.25 -4.53
CA VAL A 267 6.93 2.01 -5.98
C VAL A 267 5.47 2.17 -6.43
N GLY A 268 4.49 1.66 -5.67
CA GLY A 268 3.07 1.75 -5.98
C GLY A 268 2.61 3.19 -6.11
N ALA A 269 2.69 3.98 -5.03
CA ALA A 269 2.26 5.38 -5.03
C ALA A 269 3.02 6.24 -6.06
N GLY A 270 4.32 5.98 -6.25
CA GLY A 270 5.10 6.64 -7.30
C GLY A 270 4.56 6.37 -8.71
N MET A 271 4.29 5.09 -9.02
CA MET A 271 3.70 4.69 -10.31
C MET A 271 2.31 5.31 -10.51
N GLY A 272 1.48 5.30 -9.47
CA GLY A 272 0.17 5.97 -9.47
C GLY A 272 0.24 7.46 -9.78
N SER A 273 1.28 8.13 -9.28
CA SER A 273 1.53 9.56 -9.53
C SER A 273 1.79 9.83 -11.01
N ILE A 274 2.60 9.02 -11.69
CA ILE A 274 2.85 9.20 -13.13
C ILE A 274 1.63 8.84 -13.97
N LEU A 275 1.03 7.66 -13.72
CA LEU A 275 -0.11 7.19 -14.49
C LEU A 275 -1.30 8.14 -14.35
N GLY A 276 -1.52 8.67 -13.14
CA GLY A 276 -2.48 9.74 -12.88
C GLY A 276 -2.17 11.01 -13.67
N GLY A 277 -0.91 11.45 -13.69
CA GLY A 277 -0.51 12.67 -14.40
C GLY A 277 -0.69 12.57 -15.91
N ILE A 278 -0.23 11.46 -16.50
CA ILE A 278 -0.45 11.16 -17.93
C ILE A 278 -1.94 11.10 -18.23
N GLY A 279 -2.72 10.48 -17.34
CA GLY A 279 -4.17 10.41 -17.48
C GLY A 279 -4.81 11.78 -17.50
N PHE A 280 -4.50 12.62 -16.51
CA PHE A 280 -5.05 13.96 -16.37
C PHE A 280 -4.73 14.84 -17.59
N ASP A 281 -3.49 14.78 -18.10
CA ASP A 281 -3.09 15.56 -19.28
C ASP A 281 -3.75 15.05 -20.58
N LYS A 282 -3.86 13.72 -20.78
CA LYS A 282 -4.36 13.15 -22.05
C LYS A 282 -5.88 12.98 -22.13
N PHE A 283 -6.49 12.53 -21.04
CA PHE A 283 -7.90 12.13 -21.01
C PHE A 283 -8.76 13.12 -20.20
N GLY A 284 -8.13 14.02 -19.45
CA GLY A 284 -8.81 14.87 -18.47
C GLY A 284 -9.10 14.15 -17.16
N SER A 285 -9.36 14.92 -16.12
CA SER A 285 -9.53 14.43 -14.74
C SER A 285 -10.66 13.41 -14.58
N ARG A 286 -11.87 13.73 -15.06
CA ARG A 286 -13.06 12.86 -14.95
C ARG A 286 -12.88 11.48 -15.60
N LYS A 287 -12.38 11.46 -16.85
CA LYS A 287 -12.14 10.19 -17.56
C LYS A 287 -11.02 9.40 -16.93
N THR A 288 -10.00 10.07 -16.38
CA THR A 288 -8.93 9.40 -15.65
C THR A 288 -9.48 8.67 -14.43
N PHE A 289 -10.32 9.32 -13.63
CA PHE A 289 -10.98 8.64 -12.51
C PHE A 289 -11.87 7.49 -12.94
N LEU A 290 -12.61 7.62 -14.04
CA LEU A 290 -13.43 6.54 -14.58
C LEU A 290 -12.59 5.33 -15.02
N ILE A 291 -11.49 5.55 -15.74
CA ILE A 291 -10.56 4.49 -16.16
C ILE A 291 -9.91 3.84 -14.95
N SER A 292 -9.46 4.65 -13.99
CA SER A 292 -8.87 4.18 -12.74
C SER A 292 -9.86 3.44 -11.85
N ALA A 293 -11.17 3.64 -12.03
CA ALA A 293 -12.19 2.90 -11.31
C ALA A 293 -12.25 1.42 -11.72
N VAL A 294 -11.86 1.06 -12.95
CA VAL A 294 -11.91 -0.33 -13.45
C VAL A 294 -10.81 -1.20 -12.84
N ASN A 295 -9.63 -0.63 -12.61
CA ASN A 295 -8.45 -1.34 -12.09
C ASN A 295 -8.70 -2.02 -10.71
N PRO A 296 -9.28 -1.35 -9.69
CA PRO A 296 -9.61 -1.98 -8.42
C PRO A 296 -10.52 -3.21 -8.55
N TRP A 297 -11.49 -3.19 -9.47
CA TRP A 297 -12.41 -4.31 -9.69
C TRP A 297 -11.73 -5.54 -10.31
N LEU A 298 -10.74 -5.32 -11.17
CA LEU A 298 -9.89 -6.38 -11.71
C LEU A 298 -9.00 -6.99 -10.61
N GLY A 299 -8.41 -6.15 -9.76
CA GLY A 299 -7.66 -6.61 -8.59
C GLY A 299 -8.54 -7.42 -7.62
N LEU A 300 -9.78 -6.98 -7.42
CA LEU A 300 -10.76 -7.67 -6.59
C LEU A 300 -11.15 -9.03 -7.17
N LEU A 301 -11.23 -9.16 -8.50
CA LEU A 301 -11.46 -10.45 -9.15
C LEU A 301 -10.31 -11.43 -8.87
N ILE A 302 -9.06 -10.96 -8.94
CA ILE A 302 -7.87 -11.79 -8.65
C ILE A 302 -7.88 -12.24 -7.19
N ASP A 303 -8.12 -11.31 -6.26
CA ASP A 303 -8.15 -11.55 -4.82
C ASP A 303 -9.32 -12.48 -4.44
N PHE A 304 -10.50 -12.26 -5.03
CA PHE A 304 -11.68 -13.11 -4.86
C PHE A 304 -11.53 -14.49 -5.49
N LEU A 305 -10.74 -14.67 -6.55
CA LEU A 305 -10.47 -16.00 -7.09
C LEU A 305 -9.49 -16.76 -6.19
N GLN A 306 -8.57 -16.07 -5.52
CA GLN A 306 -7.56 -16.70 -4.68
C GLN A 306 -8.15 -17.39 -3.45
N GLY A 307 -9.10 -16.74 -2.74
CA GLY A 307 -9.73 -17.28 -1.53
C GLY A 307 -10.47 -18.62 -1.74
N PRO A 308 -11.46 -18.70 -2.64
CA PRO A 308 -12.17 -19.92 -3.00
C PRO A 308 -11.26 -20.92 -3.71
N CYS A 309 -10.40 -20.54 -4.65
CA CYS A 309 -9.60 -21.55 -5.35
C CYS A 309 -8.63 -22.25 -4.40
N PHE A 310 -7.92 -21.53 -3.54
CA PHE A 310 -6.98 -22.15 -2.61
C PHE A 310 -7.69 -22.81 -1.42
N GLY A 311 -8.60 -22.07 -0.77
CA GLY A 311 -9.32 -22.56 0.40
C GLY A 311 -10.23 -23.74 0.08
N THR A 312 -11.01 -23.68 -1.00
CA THR A 312 -11.91 -24.78 -1.38
C THR A 312 -11.13 -25.98 -1.89
N PHE A 313 -10.02 -25.78 -2.61
CA PHE A 313 -9.17 -26.90 -3.04
C PHE A 313 -8.50 -27.58 -1.84
N TYR A 314 -7.89 -26.83 -0.92
CA TYR A 314 -7.25 -27.39 0.27
C TYR A 314 -8.27 -28.10 1.19
N THR A 315 -9.44 -27.49 1.39
CA THR A 315 -10.51 -28.07 2.22
C THR A 315 -11.14 -29.29 1.54
N ALA A 316 -11.35 -29.27 0.22
CA ALA A 316 -11.84 -30.41 -0.54
C ALA A 316 -10.82 -31.56 -0.52
N MET A 317 -9.54 -31.26 -0.71
CA MET A 317 -8.46 -32.23 -0.65
C MET A 317 -8.37 -32.89 0.73
N THR A 318 -8.32 -32.11 1.81
CA THR A 318 -8.26 -32.64 3.19
C THR A 318 -9.54 -33.36 3.60
N SER A 319 -10.71 -32.93 3.12
CA SER A 319 -11.99 -33.62 3.35
C SER A 319 -12.08 -34.93 2.57
N TYR A 320 -11.59 -34.95 1.32
CA TYR A 320 -11.50 -36.18 0.52
C TYR A 320 -10.51 -37.16 1.13
N ALA A 321 -9.32 -36.68 1.53
CA ALA A 321 -8.31 -37.45 2.23
C ALA A 321 -8.86 -38.08 3.53
N LYS A 322 -9.70 -37.34 4.28
CA LYS A 322 -10.41 -37.88 5.44
C LYS A 322 -11.37 -39.00 5.05
N LYS A 323 -12.14 -38.83 3.98
CA LYS A 323 -13.19 -39.77 3.54
C LYS A 323 -12.63 -41.09 3.03
N ILE A 324 -11.43 -41.09 2.45
CA ILE A 324 -10.75 -42.30 1.97
C ILE A 324 -9.83 -42.94 3.03
N ALA A 325 -9.61 -42.28 4.15
CA ALA A 325 -8.69 -42.76 5.18
C ALA A 325 -9.28 -43.98 5.93
N PRO A 326 -8.50 -45.04 6.14
CA PRO A 326 -8.86 -46.12 7.07
C PRO A 326 -9.14 -45.58 8.48
N GLU A 327 -10.07 -46.20 9.22
CA GLU A 327 -10.43 -45.80 10.58
C GLU A 327 -9.19 -45.64 11.48
N GLY A 328 -9.10 -44.50 12.17
CA GLY A 328 -7.98 -44.16 13.04
C GLY A 328 -6.74 -43.58 12.35
N THR A 329 -6.71 -43.48 11.01
CA THR A 329 -5.57 -42.95 10.25
C THR A 329 -5.82 -41.61 9.54
N GLU A 330 -6.98 -41.00 9.78
CA GLU A 330 -7.46 -39.77 9.15
C GLU A 330 -6.42 -38.64 9.15
N ALA A 331 -5.84 -38.34 10.32
CA ALA A 331 -4.84 -37.28 10.45
C ALA A 331 -3.56 -37.56 9.65
N THR A 332 -3.16 -38.83 9.55
CA THR A 332 -1.98 -39.26 8.79
C THR A 332 -2.21 -39.13 7.29
N VAL A 333 -3.40 -39.53 6.80
CA VAL A 333 -3.75 -39.44 5.37
C VAL A 333 -3.97 -37.99 4.95
N GLN A 334 -4.58 -37.16 5.80
CA GLN A 334 -4.65 -35.71 5.61
C GLN A 334 -3.25 -35.08 5.60
N GLY A 335 -2.39 -35.44 6.55
CA GLY A 335 -1.00 -34.96 6.60
C GLY A 335 -0.18 -35.37 5.38
N LEU A 336 -0.39 -36.59 4.86
CA LEU A 336 0.21 -37.06 3.60
C LEU A 336 -0.28 -36.25 2.41
N ALA A 337 -1.60 -36.01 2.29
CA ALA A 337 -2.19 -35.21 1.21
C ALA A 337 -1.70 -33.75 1.24
N SER A 338 -1.64 -33.14 2.42
CA SER A 338 -1.05 -31.81 2.60
C SER A 338 0.45 -31.81 2.26
N GLY A 339 1.19 -32.84 2.67
CA GLY A 339 2.62 -32.99 2.39
C GLY A 339 2.94 -33.23 0.91
N THR A 340 2.11 -33.96 0.16
CA THR A 340 2.27 -34.09 -1.29
C THR A 340 1.90 -32.80 -2.02
N PHE A 341 0.89 -32.07 -1.57
CA PHE A 341 0.53 -30.77 -2.15
C PHE A 341 1.59 -29.71 -1.89
N GLU A 342 1.91 -29.43 -0.62
CA GLU A 342 2.82 -28.35 -0.23
C GLU A 342 4.30 -28.71 -0.36
N GLY A 343 4.66 -29.99 -0.19
CA GLY A 343 6.04 -30.44 -0.31
C GLY A 343 6.38 -30.85 -1.74
N LEU A 344 5.82 -31.98 -2.20
CA LEU A 344 6.19 -32.58 -3.48
C LEU A 344 5.71 -31.74 -4.68
N GLY A 345 4.49 -31.20 -4.60
CA GLY A 345 3.89 -30.36 -5.64
C GLY A 345 4.65 -29.04 -5.84
N VAL A 346 5.01 -28.37 -4.74
CA VAL A 346 5.82 -27.14 -4.81
C VAL A 346 7.23 -27.42 -5.30
N ALA A 347 7.88 -28.51 -4.85
CA ALA A 347 9.22 -28.88 -5.30
C ALA A 347 9.27 -29.21 -6.80
N THR A 348 8.33 -30.03 -7.27
CA THR A 348 8.24 -30.40 -8.70
C THR A 348 7.82 -29.23 -9.57
N GLY A 349 6.84 -28.43 -9.12
CA GLY A 349 6.40 -27.20 -9.79
C GLY A 349 7.51 -26.16 -9.89
N SER A 350 8.32 -25.99 -8.85
CA SER A 350 9.49 -25.09 -8.86
C SER A 350 10.58 -25.57 -9.82
N LEU A 351 10.83 -26.87 -9.90
CA LEU A 351 11.87 -27.46 -10.75
C LEU A 351 11.48 -27.42 -12.23
N LEU A 352 10.24 -27.80 -12.55
CA LEU A 352 9.67 -27.70 -13.91
C LEU A 352 9.45 -26.25 -14.31
N GLY A 353 9.04 -25.40 -13.38
CA GLY A 353 8.88 -23.96 -13.56
C GLY A 353 10.21 -23.30 -13.90
N GLY A 354 11.27 -23.57 -13.13
CA GLY A 354 12.61 -23.06 -13.39
C GLY A 354 13.18 -23.53 -14.73
N TYR A 355 12.99 -24.81 -15.09
CA TYR A 355 13.41 -25.33 -16.39
C TYR A 355 12.63 -24.69 -17.55
N GLY A 356 11.31 -24.58 -17.43
CA GLY A 356 10.46 -24.00 -18.46
C GLY A 356 10.70 -22.49 -18.64
N PHE A 357 10.93 -21.76 -17.54
CA PHE A 357 11.28 -20.34 -17.58
C PHE A 357 12.62 -20.12 -18.31
N ARG A 358 13.62 -20.97 -18.04
CA ARG A 358 14.93 -20.94 -18.72
C ARG A 358 14.82 -21.25 -20.22
N THR A 359 13.96 -22.20 -20.59
CA THR A 359 13.91 -22.74 -21.95
C THR A 359 13.01 -21.93 -22.88
N PHE A 360 11.87 -21.44 -22.39
CA PHE A 360 10.84 -20.80 -23.20
C PHE A 360 10.69 -19.28 -22.96
N GLY A 361 11.35 -18.76 -21.92
CA GLY A 361 11.18 -17.38 -21.45
C GLY A 361 9.87 -17.20 -20.67
N GLY A 362 9.87 -16.26 -19.72
CA GLY A 362 8.78 -16.11 -18.75
C GLY A 362 7.38 -16.01 -19.38
N ARG A 363 7.21 -15.18 -20.41
CA ARG A 363 5.88 -14.92 -21.00
C ARG A 363 5.24 -16.16 -21.64
N LYS A 364 6.01 -16.95 -22.39
CA LYS A 364 5.51 -18.19 -23.02
C LYS A 364 5.34 -19.31 -22.00
N HIS A 365 6.19 -19.35 -20.99
CA HIS A 365 6.10 -20.32 -19.92
C HIS A 365 4.80 -20.16 -19.10
N TYR A 366 4.48 -18.92 -18.68
CA TYR A 366 3.25 -18.65 -17.94
C TYR A 366 1.99 -18.93 -18.76
N SER A 367 1.92 -18.48 -20.02
CA SER A 367 0.76 -18.79 -20.88
C SER A 367 0.60 -20.29 -21.17
N GLY A 368 1.70 -21.04 -21.26
CA GLY A 368 1.67 -22.50 -21.40
C GLY A 368 1.17 -23.20 -20.14
N GLN A 369 1.60 -22.77 -18.95
CA GLN A 369 1.10 -23.30 -17.68
C GLN A 369 -0.40 -23.04 -17.50
N GLU A 370 -0.88 -21.83 -17.83
CA GLU A 370 -2.31 -21.50 -17.75
C GLU A 370 -3.16 -22.42 -18.65
N LEU A 371 -2.70 -22.71 -19.87
CA LEU A 371 -3.40 -23.60 -20.79
C LEU A 371 -3.46 -25.04 -20.27
N ILE A 372 -2.37 -25.52 -19.68
CA ILE A 372 -2.28 -26.86 -19.08
C ILE A 372 -3.20 -26.96 -17.86
N SER A 373 -3.14 -25.98 -16.94
CA SER A 373 -4.00 -25.93 -15.76
C SER A 373 -5.48 -25.84 -16.13
N PHE A 374 -5.83 -25.07 -17.18
CA PHE A 374 -7.19 -25.00 -17.71
C PHE A 374 -7.63 -26.34 -18.30
N ALA A 375 -6.79 -27.00 -19.11
CA ALA A 375 -7.09 -28.31 -19.68
C ALA A 375 -7.30 -29.38 -18.61
N PHE A 376 -6.44 -29.45 -17.58
CA PHE A 376 -6.62 -30.37 -16.46
C PHE A 376 -7.87 -30.06 -15.64
N GLY A 377 -8.20 -28.78 -15.45
CA GLY A 377 -9.45 -28.36 -14.79
C GLY A 377 -10.69 -28.83 -15.54
N VAL A 378 -10.71 -28.66 -16.87
CA VAL A 378 -11.80 -29.13 -17.74
C VAL A 378 -11.89 -30.66 -17.73
N ILE A 379 -10.77 -31.36 -17.88
CA ILE A 379 -10.74 -32.83 -17.87
C ILE A 379 -11.26 -33.38 -16.53
N ASN A 380 -10.82 -32.84 -15.40
CA ASN A 380 -11.31 -33.28 -14.08
C ASN A 380 -12.80 -32.97 -13.85
N SER A 381 -13.34 -31.91 -14.47
CA SER A 381 -14.77 -31.60 -14.43
C SER A 381 -15.64 -32.48 -15.33
N LEU A 382 -15.02 -33.19 -16.28
CA LEU A 382 -15.69 -34.13 -17.19
C LEU A 382 -15.60 -35.59 -16.72
N ILE A 383 -14.65 -35.91 -15.84
CA ILE A 383 -14.40 -37.27 -15.31
C ILE A 383 -15.18 -37.55 -14.01
N ASN A 384 -15.65 -36.52 -13.32
CA ASN A 384 -16.58 -36.60 -12.18
C ASN A 384 -17.92 -35.99 -12.57
#